data_AF-A0A061IJI2-F1
#
_entry.id   AF-A0A061IJI2-F1
#
_cell.length_a   1.000
_cell.length_b   1.000
_cell.length_c   1.000
_cell.angle_alpha   90.00
_cell.angle_beta   90.00
_cell.angle_gamma   90.00
#
_symmetry.space_group_name_H-M   'P 1'
#
loop_
_entity.id
_entity.type
_entity.pdbx_description
1 polymer ?
#
loop_
_entity_poly.entity_id
_entity_poly.type
_entity_poly.pdbx_seq_one_letter_code
_entity_poly.pdbx_strand_id
1 'polypeptide(L)' 'MNYQQQLANSAAIRAEIQRFESVHPNIYSIYELLERVEEPVLQNQIREHVIAIEVDISCQASHCCSLWDS' A
#
# COMPACT_ATOMS: atom_id res chain seq x y z
N MET A 1 -22.87 6.04 20.48
CA MET A 1 -22.42 6.20 19.09
C MET A 1 -23.57 5.83 18.16
N ASN A 2 -23.75 6.57 17.06
CA ASN A 2 -24.84 6.36 16.12
C ASN A 2 -24.50 5.16 15.21
N TYR A 3 -25.37 4.15 15.14
CA TYR A 3 -25.16 2.92 14.37
C TYR A 3 -24.85 3.17 12.88
N GLN A 4 -25.43 4.23 12.30
CA GLN A 4 -25.16 4.63 10.92
C GLN A 4 -23.71 5.09 10.71
N GLN A 5 -23.11 5.73 11.71
CA GLN A 5 -21.70 6.16 11.69
C GLN A 5 -20.76 4.95 11.68
N GLN A 6 -21.07 3.91 12.47
CA GLN A 6 -20.26 2.69 12.52
C GLN A 6 -20.26 1.95 11.18
N LEU A 7 -21.42 1.88 10.51
CA LEU A 7 -21.53 1.30 9.18
C LEU A 7 -20.72 2.09 8.14
N ALA A 8 -20.83 3.43 8.14
CA ALA A 8 -20.06 4.28 7.22
C ALA A 8 -18.54 4.13 7.45
N ASN A 9 -18.10 4.07 8.70
CA ASN A 9 -16.70 3.85 9.04
C ASN A 9 -16.21 2.47 8.55
N SER A 10 -16.99 1.41 8.75
CA SER A 10 -16.64 0.07 8.28
C SER A 10 -16.56 -0.03 6.75
N ALA A 11 -17.41 0.70 6.02
CA ALA A 11 -17.38 0.77 4.57
C ALA A 11 -16.16 1.54 4.05
N ALA A 12 -15.81 2.66 4.70
CA ALA A 12 -14.61 3.43 4.37
C ALA A 12 -13.32 2.64 4.58
N ILE A 13 -13.20 1.91 5.70
CA ILE A 13 -12.04 1.04 5.98
C ILE A 13 -11.90 -0.05 4.91
N ARG A 14 -13.01 -0.71 4.54
CA ARG A 14 -13.00 -1.74 3.47
C ARG A 14 -12.56 -1.18 2.12
N ALA A 15 -13.03 0.02 1.77
CA ALA A 15 -12.62 0.67 0.52
C ALA A 15 -11.12 0.99 0.52
N GLU A 16 -10.57 1.43 1.64
CA GLU A 16 -9.14 1.73 1.73
C GLU A 16 -8.27 0.47 1.64
N ILE A 17 -8.69 -0.64 2.25
CA ILE A 17 -8.04 -1.94 2.10
C ILE A 17 -8.00 -2.37 0.63
N GLN A 18 -9.13 -2.26 -0.09
CA GLN A 18 -9.18 -2.59 -1.52
C GLN A 18 -8.25 -1.70 -2.35
N ARG A 19 -8.11 -0.42 -1.98
CA ARG A 19 -7.14 0.48 -2.65
C ARG A 19 -5.72 0.02 -2.41
N PHE A 20 -5.35 -0.37 -1.19
CA PHE A 20 -4.03 -0.93 -0.91
C PHE A 20 -3.77 -2.23 -1.68
N GLU A 21 -4.71 -3.18 -1.68
CA GLU A 21 -4.57 -4.43 -2.43
C GLU A 21 -4.39 -4.19 -3.94
N SER A 22 -5.09 -3.18 -4.50
CA SER A 22 -5.03 -2.86 -5.92
C SER A 22 -3.70 -2.28 -6.40
N VAL A 23 -2.86 -1.73 -5.50
CA VAL A 23 -1.57 -1.14 -5.90
C VAL A 23 -0.44 -2.16 -5.97
N HIS A 24 -0.57 -3.34 -5.34
CA HIS A 24 0.47 -4.38 -5.35
C HIS A 24 0.92 -4.81 -6.76
N PRO A 25 0.01 -5.06 -7.73
CA PRO A 25 0.42 -5.40 -9.10
C PRO A 25 1.33 -4.36 -9.76
N ASN A 26 1.11 -3.07 -9.47
CA ASN A 26 1.94 -1.99 -10.01
C ASN A 26 3.32 -1.96 -9.34
N ILE A 27 3.40 -2.18 -8.02
CA ILE A 27 4.67 -2.26 -7.29
C ILE A 27 5.53 -3.39 -7.85
N TYR A 28 4.96 -4.59 -8.07
CA TYR A 28 5.68 -5.70 -8.70
C TYR A 28 6.13 -5.38 -10.13
N SER A 29 5.27 -4.71 -10.91
CA SER A 29 5.63 -4.26 -12.26
C SER A 29 6.82 -3.29 -12.25
N ILE A 30 6.95 -2.44 -11.23
CA ILE A 30 8.10 -1.53 -11.10
C ILE A 30 9.38 -2.30 -10.83
N TYR A 31 9.37 -3.35 -9.99
CA TYR A 31 10.54 -4.21 -9.78
C TYR A 31 10.98 -4.89 -11.09
N GLU A 32 10.04 -5.38 -11.91
CA GLU A 32 10.37 -5.94 -13.23
C GLU A 32 10.93 -4.90 -14.22
N LEU A 33 10.46 -3.66 -14.15
CA LEU A 33 11.01 -2.56 -14.95
C LEU A 33 12.40 -2.16 -14.46
N LEU A 34 12.64 -2.18 -13.15
CA LEU A 34 13.94 -1.87 -12.55
C LEU A 34 15.04 -2.85 -12.98
N GLU A 35 14.70 -4.12 -13.17
CA GLU A 35 15.65 -5.12 -13.69
C GLU A 35 16.18 -4.78 -15.09
N ARG A 36 15.46 -3.94 -15.84
CA ARG A 36 15.85 -3.49 -17.18
C ARG A 36 16.71 -2.22 -17.17
N VAL A 37 16.94 -1.61 -16.00
CA VAL A 37 17.79 -0.41 -15.86
C VAL A 37 19.25 -0.83 -15.78
N GLU A 38 20.07 -0.39 -16.73
CA GLU A 38 21.49 -0.75 -16.82
C GLU A 38 22.37 -0.05 -15.77
N GLU A 39 21.96 1.13 -15.29
CA GLU A 39 22.74 1.92 -14.34
C GLU A 39 22.48 1.45 -12.90
N PRO A 40 23.48 0.86 -12.20
CA PRO A 40 23.25 0.23 -10.90
C PRO A 40 23.00 1.23 -9.76
N VAL A 41 23.54 2.46 -9.86
CA VAL A 41 23.35 3.50 -8.84
C VAL A 41 21.91 4.01 -8.89
N LEU A 42 21.42 4.42 -10.06
CA LEU A 42 20.02 4.79 -10.27
C LEU A 42 19.05 3.64 -9.93
N GLN A 43 19.36 2.40 -10.33
CA GLN A 43 18.54 1.23 -9.97
C GLN A 43 18.39 1.08 -8.46
N ASN A 44 19.48 1.23 -7.70
CA ASN A 44 19.46 1.16 -6.24
C ASN A 44 18.67 2.32 -5.61
N GLN A 45 18.85 3.55 -6.11
CA GLN A 45 18.09 4.71 -5.63
C GLN A 45 16.58 4.51 -5.80
N ILE A 46 16.15 4.06 -6.99
CA ILE A 46 14.73 3.82 -7.25
C ILE A 46 14.24 2.64 -6.39
N ARG A 47 15.02 1.57 -6.23
CA ARG A 47 14.68 0.45 -5.37
C ARG A 47 14.44 0.89 -3.92
N GLU A 48 15.32 1.71 -3.36
CA GLU A 48 15.17 2.25 -2.00
C GLU A 48 13.88 3.08 -1.87
N HIS A 49 13.53 3.88 -2.88
CA HIS A 49 12.29 4.66 -2.88
C HIS A 49 11.05 3.76 -2.97
N VAL A 50 11.07 2.71 -3.79
CA VAL A 50 9.96 1.75 -3.90
C VAL A 50 9.77 0.99 -2.58
N ILE A 51 10.85 0.56 -1.92
CA ILE A 51 10.78 -0.08 -0.61
C ILE A 51 10.17 0.86 0.43
N ALA A 52 10.59 2.13 0.46
CA ALA A 52 10.02 3.11 1.39
C ALA A 52 8.50 3.25 1.19
N ILE A 53 8.05 3.34 -0.06
CA ILE A 53 6.62 3.42 -0.41
C ILE A 53 5.88 2.13 0.01
N GLU A 54 6.45 0.96 -0.24
CA GLU A 54 5.85 -0.33 0.13
C GLU A 54 5.68 -0.45 1.65
N VAL A 55 6.68 -0.01 2.43
CA VAL A 55 6.62 0.02 3.90
C VAL A 55 5.53 0.98 4.39
N ASP A 56 5.40 2.16 3.79
CA ASP A 56 4.36 3.12 4.17
C ASP A 56 2.95 2.58 3.90
N ILE A 57 2.75 1.95 2.74
CA ILE A 57 1.48 1.31 2.36
C ILE A 57 1.16 0.14 3.30
N SER A 58 2.15 -0.71 3.59
CA SER A 58 1.99 -1.83 4.53
C SER A 58 1.64 -1.37 5.94
N CYS A 59 2.26 -0.29 6.40
CA CYS A 59 1.96 0.34 7.69
C CYS A 59 0.53 0.90 7.73
N GLN A 60 0.09 1.59 6.67
CA GLN A 60 -1.30 2.08 6.56
C GLN A 60 -2.32 0.95 6.48
N ALA A 61 -2.05 -0.10 5.71
CA ALA A 61 -2.91 -1.27 5.62
C ALA A 61 -3.05 -1.96 6.99
N SER A 62 -1.94 -2.12 7.71
CA SER A 62 -1.93 -2.66 9.08
C SER A 62 -2.75 -1.80 10.05
N HIS A 63 -2.64 -0.48 9.95
CA HIS A 63 -3.45 0.46 10.75
C HIS A 63 -4.94 0.32 10.44
N CYS A 64 -5.33 0.26 9.16
CA CYS A 64 -6.71 0.04 8.73
C CYS A 64 -7.26 -1.32 9.19
N CYS A 65 -6.47 -2.40 9.14
CA CYS A 65 -6.88 -3.71 9.66
C CYS A 65 -7.09 -3.67 11.19
N SER A 66 -6.19 -3.02 11.94
CA SER A 66 -6.33 -2.91 13.40
C SER A 66 -7.59 -2.14 13.85
N LEU A 67 -8.01 -1.15 13.04
CA LEU A 67 -9.26 -0.41 13.23
C LEU A 67 -10.51 -1.22 12.85
N TRP A 68 -10.37 -2.30 12.08
CA TRP A 68 -11.47 -3.19 11.70
C TRP A 68 -11.70 -4.29 12.74
N ASP A 69 -10.65 -4.74 13.42
CA ASP A 69 -10.70 -5.77 14.48
C ASP A 69 -11.15 -5.24 15.86
N SER A 70 -11.30 -3.91 16.02
CA SER A 70 -11.72 -3.24 17.27
C SER A 70 -13.20 -2.85 17.28
#